data_AF-A0A6G4RDM4-F1
#
_entry.id   AF-A0A6G4RDM4-F1
#
_cell.length_a   1.000
_cell.length_b   1.000
_cell.length_c   1.000
_cell.angle_alpha   90.00
_cell.angle_beta   90.00
_cell.angle_gamma   90.00
#
_symmetry.space_group_name_H-M   'P 1'
#
loop_
_entity.id
_entity.type
_entity.pdbx_description
1 polymer ?
#
loop_
_entity_poly.entity_id
_entity_poly.type
_entity_poly.pdbx_seq_one_letter_code
_entity_poly.pdbx_strand_id
1 'polypeptide(L)'
;MSIQQTRISDEALTFPAGTGEESVKNRIEGHLRYHYSRRLFVQGVEKSDEGYYVKVGIAYPRDVSDCRKQDNVLKMVNIGDVKTLYASPMEDGYYRMKLPDRSDLYDAFKERHKDILTRLDWSMARAIYSKVYKLTPVRNQLNSVIEIVDFIRHEAPDSVRRLENAQTTSNTRDYLDVFEELGYVRIEEGKMYQGPKMESADIQGLQEEDIIGDIIDEGYYLLRQKLGLAMLNHFPKFANAYYLSALRRNDPELHLSVEDIAENLQAEYQDDTTDTWKLGRKLESLHDAGVLTFQDKEVSSRDEVYNSVEPTIPSIG
;
A
#
# COMPACT_ATOMS: atom_id res chain seq x y z
N MET A 1 -45.26 -16.09 -25.60
CA MET A 1 -44.06 -15.41 -25.09
C MET A 1 -43.46 -16.29 -24.01
N SER A 2 -42.33 -16.94 -24.31
CA SER A 2 -41.67 -17.86 -23.38
C SER A 2 -40.68 -17.07 -22.52
N ILE A 3 -40.76 -17.21 -21.21
CA ILE A 3 -39.78 -16.69 -20.26
C ILE A 3 -38.51 -17.54 -20.45
N GLN A 4 -37.56 -17.04 -21.25
CA GLN A 4 -36.29 -17.74 -21.52
C GLN A 4 -35.43 -17.74 -20.25
N GLN A 5 -35.31 -18.93 -19.65
CA GLN A 5 -34.62 -19.17 -18.39
C GLN A 5 -33.11 -19.13 -18.55
N THR A 6 -32.46 -18.29 -17.75
CA THR A 6 -31.05 -18.43 -17.38
C THR A 6 -30.83 -19.84 -16.83
N ARG A 7 -30.05 -20.66 -17.54
CA ARG A 7 -29.59 -21.96 -17.01
C ARG A 7 -28.31 -21.74 -16.22
N ILE A 8 -28.32 -22.22 -14.99
CA ILE A 8 -27.26 -22.04 -14.01
C ILE A 8 -26.76 -23.41 -13.59
N SER A 9 -25.46 -23.64 -13.68
CA SER A 9 -24.75 -24.69 -12.94
C SER A 9 -23.69 -24.02 -12.07
N ASP A 10 -23.28 -24.65 -10.97
CA ASP A 10 -22.33 -24.06 -10.01
C ASP A 10 -20.99 -23.64 -10.65
N GLU A 11 -20.65 -24.20 -11.83
CA GLU A 11 -19.40 -23.94 -12.55
C GLU A 11 -19.49 -22.88 -13.67
N ALA A 12 -20.70 -22.47 -14.08
CA ALA A 12 -20.86 -21.57 -15.22
C ALA A 12 -22.18 -20.77 -15.22
N LEU A 13 -22.08 -19.51 -15.63
CA LEU A 13 -23.20 -18.63 -15.88
C LEU A 13 -23.45 -18.51 -17.38
N THR A 14 -24.66 -18.82 -17.84
CA THR A 14 -25.10 -18.53 -19.21
C THR A 14 -26.13 -17.40 -19.23
N PHE A 15 -25.89 -16.37 -20.03
CA PHE A 15 -26.77 -15.20 -20.13
C PHE A 15 -26.94 -14.74 -21.59
N PRO A 16 -28.10 -14.18 -21.96
CA PRO A 16 -28.31 -13.69 -23.32
C PRO A 16 -27.45 -12.44 -23.58
N ALA A 17 -27.15 -12.16 -24.85
CA ALA A 17 -26.60 -10.89 -25.29
C ALA A 17 -27.50 -9.76 -24.74
N GLY A 18 -26.93 -8.90 -23.90
CA GLY A 18 -27.70 -7.84 -23.26
C GLY A 18 -28.13 -6.77 -24.26
N THR A 19 -29.29 -6.17 -24.00
CA THR A 19 -29.75 -4.91 -24.61
C THR A 19 -29.08 -3.70 -23.94
N GLY A 20 -27.74 -3.73 -23.78
CA GLY A 20 -26.94 -2.69 -23.10
C GLY A 20 -26.04 -3.21 -21.96
N GLU A 21 -24.92 -2.54 -21.71
CA GLU A 21 -23.88 -2.91 -20.73
C GLU A 21 -24.41 -3.00 -19.29
N GLU A 22 -25.30 -2.09 -18.90
CA GLU A 22 -25.86 -2.02 -17.53
C GLU A 22 -26.77 -3.22 -17.19
N SER A 23 -27.48 -3.75 -18.19
CA SER A 23 -28.29 -4.96 -18.06
C SER A 23 -27.41 -6.21 -17.86
N VAL A 24 -26.26 -6.27 -18.55
CA VAL A 24 -25.28 -7.36 -18.40
C VAL A 24 -24.62 -7.28 -17.02
N LYS A 25 -24.16 -6.09 -16.61
CA LYS A 25 -23.56 -5.83 -15.31
C LYS A 25 -24.44 -6.29 -14.15
N ASN A 26 -25.70 -5.84 -14.11
CA ASN A 26 -26.63 -6.15 -13.01
C ASN A 26 -26.95 -7.65 -12.90
N ARG A 27 -27.06 -8.34 -14.04
CA ARG A 27 -27.31 -9.80 -14.06
C ARG A 27 -26.11 -10.57 -13.51
N ILE A 28 -24.91 -10.22 -13.95
CA ILE A 28 -23.69 -10.88 -13.50
C ILE A 28 -23.45 -10.60 -12.01
N GLU A 29 -23.61 -9.35 -11.58
CA GLU A 29 -23.47 -8.98 -10.17
C GLU A 29 -24.47 -9.74 -9.28
N GLY A 30 -25.75 -9.77 -9.66
CA GLY A 30 -26.78 -10.49 -8.90
C GLY A 30 -26.44 -11.98 -8.75
N HIS A 31 -25.91 -12.59 -9.81
CA HIS A 31 -25.50 -13.99 -9.78
C HIS A 31 -24.28 -14.23 -8.88
N LEU A 32 -23.22 -13.44 -9.04
CA LEU A 32 -22.03 -13.52 -8.20
C LEU A 32 -22.37 -13.33 -6.72
N ARG A 33 -23.28 -12.40 -6.40
CA ARG A 33 -23.75 -12.18 -5.02
C ARG A 33 -24.53 -13.36 -4.45
N TYR A 34 -25.31 -14.03 -5.27
CA TYR A 34 -26.09 -15.20 -4.86
C TYR A 34 -25.19 -16.43 -4.62
N HIS A 35 -24.24 -16.70 -5.52
CA HIS A 35 -23.42 -17.92 -5.46
C HIS A 35 -22.21 -17.83 -4.55
N TYR A 36 -21.63 -16.64 -4.34
CA TYR A 36 -20.41 -16.48 -3.55
C TYR A 36 -20.67 -15.70 -2.27
N SER A 37 -20.98 -14.41 -2.40
CA SER A 37 -21.15 -13.50 -1.28
C SER A 37 -21.80 -12.20 -1.72
N ARG A 38 -22.70 -11.67 -0.89
CA ARG A 38 -23.30 -10.33 -1.06
C ARG A 38 -22.26 -9.20 -1.13
N ARG A 39 -21.02 -9.47 -0.73
CA ARG A 39 -19.88 -8.55 -0.77
C ARG A 39 -19.30 -8.34 -2.17
N LEU A 40 -19.58 -9.23 -3.13
CA LEU A 40 -19.07 -9.04 -4.49
C LEU A 40 -19.82 -7.95 -5.23
N PHE A 41 -19.10 -7.23 -6.08
CA PHE A 41 -19.67 -6.28 -7.03
C PHE A 41 -18.94 -6.36 -8.36
N VAL A 42 -19.62 -5.95 -9.44
CA VAL A 42 -18.99 -5.81 -10.75
C VAL A 42 -18.49 -4.37 -10.86
N GLN A 43 -17.17 -4.21 -11.00
CA GLN A 43 -16.55 -2.90 -11.16
C GLN A 43 -16.76 -2.36 -12.57
N GLY A 44 -16.55 -3.21 -13.58
CA GLY A 44 -16.66 -2.85 -14.98
C GLY A 44 -16.91 -4.05 -15.87
N VAL A 45 -17.53 -3.79 -17.02
CA VAL A 45 -17.72 -4.77 -18.09
C VAL A 45 -17.18 -4.13 -19.37
N GLU A 46 -16.21 -4.76 -20.00
CA GLU A 46 -15.63 -4.33 -21.26
C GLU A 46 -16.01 -5.34 -22.33
N LYS A 47 -16.62 -4.85 -23.43
CA LYS A 47 -16.98 -5.68 -24.58
C LYS A 47 -15.83 -5.70 -25.58
N SER A 48 -15.49 -6.89 -26.08
CA SER A 48 -14.60 -7.09 -27.21
C SER A 48 -15.28 -7.92 -28.31
N ASP A 49 -14.60 -8.11 -29.44
CA ASP A 49 -15.04 -9.02 -30.50
C ASP A 49 -15.07 -10.49 -30.03
N GLU A 50 -14.27 -10.81 -29.02
CA GLU A 50 -14.13 -12.17 -28.48
C GLU A 50 -15.14 -12.45 -27.37
N GLY A 51 -15.70 -11.44 -26.70
CA GLY A 51 -16.61 -11.66 -25.57
C GLY A 51 -16.79 -10.45 -24.65
N TYR A 52 -17.08 -10.73 -23.38
CA TYR A 52 -17.06 -9.72 -22.32
C TYR A 52 -15.99 -10.03 -21.28
N TYR A 53 -15.24 -8.99 -20.90
CA TYR A 53 -14.33 -8.99 -19.76
C TYR A 53 -15.01 -8.30 -18.58
N VAL A 54 -15.19 -9.02 -17.49
CA VAL A 54 -15.93 -8.58 -16.31
C VAL A 54 -14.98 -8.46 -15.13
N LYS A 55 -14.69 -7.22 -14.74
CA LYS A 55 -13.85 -6.92 -13.57
C LYS A 55 -14.71 -6.99 -12.32
N VAL A 56 -14.34 -7.86 -11.38
CA VAL A 56 -15.05 -8.05 -10.12
C VAL A 56 -14.23 -7.51 -8.95
N GLY A 57 -14.93 -6.93 -7.97
CA GLY A 57 -14.37 -6.45 -6.72
C GLY A 57 -15.14 -6.98 -5.50
N ILE A 58 -14.57 -6.76 -4.32
CA ILE A 58 -15.14 -7.18 -3.04
C ILE A 58 -15.27 -5.98 -2.11
N ALA A 59 -16.45 -5.81 -1.54
CA ALA A 59 -16.78 -4.83 -0.52
C ALA A 59 -16.76 -5.47 0.87
N TYR A 60 -16.09 -4.89 1.85
CA TYR A 60 -16.17 -5.35 3.25
C TYR A 60 -16.44 -4.18 4.20
N PRO A 61 -17.22 -4.41 5.29
CA PRO A 61 -17.49 -3.36 6.25
C PRO A 61 -16.28 -3.10 7.15
N ARG A 62 -16.09 -1.83 7.52
CA ARG A 62 -15.11 -1.35 8.50
C ARG A 62 -15.74 -0.35 9.44
N ASP A 63 -15.44 -0.54 10.72
CA ASP A 63 -15.72 0.46 11.73
C ASP A 63 -14.74 1.62 11.57
N VAL A 64 -15.28 2.82 11.45
CA VAL A 64 -14.52 4.08 11.44
C VAL A 64 -15.13 5.06 12.44
N SER A 65 -15.70 4.53 13.52
CA SER A 65 -16.26 5.33 14.61
C SER A 65 -15.20 6.18 15.28
N ASP A 66 -15.62 7.34 15.76
CA ASP A 66 -14.79 8.21 16.55
C ASP A 66 -15.04 7.90 18.02
N CYS A 67 -13.97 7.57 18.75
CA CYS A 67 -14.07 7.12 20.13
C CYS A 67 -14.63 8.21 21.07
N ARG A 68 -14.46 9.49 20.72
CA ARG A 68 -15.01 10.63 21.47
C ARG A 68 -16.46 10.92 21.11
N LYS A 69 -16.84 10.79 19.84
CA LYS A 69 -18.21 11.07 19.36
C LYS A 69 -19.18 9.93 19.62
N GLN A 70 -18.68 8.69 19.78
CA GLN A 70 -19.48 7.48 19.98
C GLN A 70 -20.50 7.25 18.84
N ASP A 71 -20.11 7.57 17.61
CA ASP A 71 -21.02 7.73 16.47
C ASP A 71 -21.29 6.45 15.66
N ASN A 72 -20.74 5.28 16.05
CA ASN A 72 -21.02 3.94 15.49
C ASN A 72 -21.05 3.93 13.94
N VAL A 73 -20.02 4.50 13.31
CA VAL A 73 -19.96 4.70 11.87
C VAL A 73 -19.32 3.49 11.18
N LEU A 74 -20.12 2.77 10.39
CA LEU A 74 -19.65 1.68 9.55
C LEU A 74 -19.54 2.13 8.09
N LYS A 75 -18.34 1.98 7.50
CA LYS A 75 -18.09 2.22 6.08
C LYS A 75 -17.87 0.92 5.33
N MET A 76 -18.41 0.81 4.13
CA MET A 76 -18.00 -0.25 3.21
C MET A 76 -16.66 0.16 2.59
N VAL A 77 -15.74 -0.78 2.42
CA VAL A 77 -14.45 -0.60 1.73
C VAL A 77 -14.44 -1.49 0.50
N ASN A 78 -14.28 -0.90 -0.68
CA ASN A 78 -14.29 -1.61 -1.96
C ASN A 78 -12.87 -1.91 -2.41
N ILE A 79 -12.54 -3.18 -2.51
CA ILE A 79 -11.33 -3.64 -3.19
C ILE A 79 -11.71 -4.03 -4.60
N GLY A 80 -11.37 -3.14 -5.55
CA GLY A 80 -11.56 -3.36 -6.98
C GLY A 80 -10.46 -4.20 -7.62
N ASP A 81 -10.72 -4.65 -8.84
CA ASP A 81 -9.82 -5.41 -9.71
C ASP A 81 -9.27 -6.67 -9.04
N VAL A 82 -10.13 -7.37 -8.30
CA VAL A 82 -9.79 -8.64 -7.64
C VAL A 82 -9.60 -9.75 -8.67
N LYS A 83 -10.52 -9.84 -9.64
CA LYS A 83 -10.43 -10.81 -10.72
C LYS A 83 -11.09 -10.26 -11.98
N THR A 84 -10.58 -10.65 -13.14
CA THR A 84 -11.29 -10.46 -14.41
C THR A 84 -11.85 -11.81 -14.85
N LEU A 85 -13.17 -11.88 -15.02
CA LEU A 85 -13.87 -13.04 -15.54
C LEU A 85 -14.15 -12.83 -17.03
N TYR A 86 -14.09 -13.90 -17.79
CA TYR A 86 -14.30 -13.85 -19.24
C TYR A 86 -15.58 -14.60 -19.62
N ALA A 87 -16.44 -13.94 -20.38
CA ALA A 87 -17.65 -14.52 -20.94
C ALA A 87 -17.51 -14.66 -22.45
N SER A 88 -17.41 -15.90 -22.94
CA SER A 88 -17.30 -16.20 -24.37
C SER A 88 -18.68 -16.27 -25.03
N PRO A 89 -18.82 -15.81 -26.28
CA PRO A 89 -20.05 -15.95 -27.04
C PRO A 89 -20.35 -17.43 -27.29
N MET A 90 -21.63 -17.75 -27.32
CA MET A 90 -22.21 -19.01 -27.71
C MET A 90 -23.08 -18.83 -28.96
N GLU A 91 -23.52 -19.95 -29.53
CA GLU A 91 -24.59 -19.96 -30.52
C GLU A 91 -25.87 -19.29 -29.98
N ASP A 92 -26.73 -18.80 -30.88
CA ASP A 92 -28.01 -18.17 -30.56
C ASP A 92 -27.96 -16.87 -29.74
N GLY A 93 -26.81 -16.17 -29.74
CA GLY A 93 -26.68 -14.88 -29.09
C GLY A 93 -26.63 -14.95 -27.56
N TYR A 94 -26.11 -16.05 -27.02
CA TYR A 94 -25.82 -16.21 -25.59
C TYR A 94 -24.33 -16.04 -25.30
N TYR A 95 -24.01 -15.87 -24.02
CA TYR A 95 -22.64 -15.84 -23.51
C TYR A 95 -22.52 -16.81 -22.35
N ARG A 96 -21.36 -17.44 -22.22
CA ARG A 96 -21.02 -18.32 -21.10
C ARG A 96 -19.78 -17.82 -20.39
N MET A 97 -19.89 -17.66 -19.09
CA MET A 97 -18.80 -17.28 -18.21
C MET A 97 -18.48 -18.44 -17.27
N LYS A 98 -17.24 -18.93 -17.30
CA LYS A 98 -16.77 -19.90 -16.32
C LYS A 98 -16.57 -19.19 -14.99
N LEU A 99 -17.12 -19.75 -13.92
CA LEU A 99 -17.03 -19.17 -12.59
C LEU A 99 -15.82 -19.78 -11.86
N PRO A 100 -15.01 -18.97 -11.15
CA PRO A 100 -13.83 -19.46 -10.42
C PRO A 100 -14.25 -20.16 -9.13
N ASP A 101 -13.38 -20.96 -8.52
CA ASP A 101 -13.67 -21.49 -7.20
C ASP A 101 -13.68 -20.37 -6.14
N ARG A 102 -14.42 -20.59 -5.04
CA ARG A 102 -14.50 -19.62 -3.93
C ARG A 102 -13.12 -19.32 -3.33
N SER A 103 -12.25 -20.33 -3.25
CA SER A 103 -10.86 -20.19 -2.80
C SER A 103 -10.08 -19.25 -3.70
N ASP A 104 -10.14 -19.45 -5.01
CA ASP A 104 -9.40 -18.64 -5.99
C ASP A 104 -9.76 -17.16 -5.90
N LEU A 105 -11.05 -16.87 -5.70
CA LEU A 105 -11.52 -15.50 -5.55
C LEU A 105 -11.06 -14.88 -4.23
N TYR A 106 -11.00 -15.67 -3.16
CA TYR A 106 -10.53 -15.22 -1.86
C TYR A 106 -9.00 -15.01 -1.81
N ASP A 107 -8.24 -15.86 -2.50
CA ASP A 107 -6.79 -15.71 -2.62
C ASP A 107 -6.45 -14.48 -3.48
N ALA A 108 -7.13 -14.30 -4.61
CA ALA A 108 -7.00 -13.10 -5.43
C ALA A 108 -7.35 -11.82 -4.66
N PHE A 109 -8.35 -11.87 -3.77
CA PHE A 109 -8.68 -10.77 -2.86
C PHE A 109 -7.56 -10.46 -1.89
N LYS A 110 -6.99 -11.48 -1.24
CA LYS A 110 -5.88 -11.32 -0.29
C LYS A 110 -4.66 -10.71 -0.96
N GLU A 111 -4.30 -11.18 -2.15
CA GLU A 111 -3.19 -10.64 -2.94
C GLU A 111 -3.45 -9.17 -3.28
N ARG A 112 -4.64 -8.86 -3.82
CA ARG A 112 -5.01 -7.49 -4.18
C ARG A 112 -5.02 -6.55 -2.96
N HIS A 113 -5.55 -7.00 -1.83
CA HIS A 113 -5.57 -6.23 -0.58
C HIS A 113 -4.15 -5.97 -0.06
N LYS A 114 -3.27 -6.98 -0.08
CA LYS A 114 -1.86 -6.85 0.29
C LYS A 114 -1.11 -5.88 -0.62
N ASP A 115 -1.40 -5.88 -1.93
CA ASP A 115 -0.80 -4.94 -2.88
C ASP A 115 -1.22 -3.51 -2.58
N ILE A 116 -2.50 -3.27 -2.29
CA ILE A 116 -3.01 -1.94 -1.90
C ILE A 116 -2.34 -1.49 -0.61
N LEU A 117 -2.31 -2.33 0.43
CA LEU A 117 -1.64 -1.99 1.68
C LEU A 117 -0.15 -1.71 1.48
N THR A 118 0.53 -2.46 0.62
CA THR A 118 1.95 -2.20 0.31
C THR A 118 2.16 -0.83 -0.34
N ARG A 119 1.26 -0.41 -1.24
CA ARG A 119 1.31 0.94 -1.83
C ARG A 119 1.04 2.02 -0.80
N LEU A 120 0.13 1.77 0.13
CA LEU A 120 -0.17 2.70 1.22
C LEU A 120 0.95 2.79 2.24
N ASP A 121 1.61 1.67 2.57
CA ASP A 121 2.81 1.67 3.40
C ASP A 121 3.93 2.47 2.73
N TRP A 122 4.07 2.37 1.40
CA TRP A 122 5.02 3.20 0.66
C TRP A 122 4.64 4.67 0.71
N SER A 123 3.40 5.03 0.38
CA SER A 123 2.96 6.44 0.44
C SER A 123 3.11 7.03 1.84
N MET A 124 2.77 6.27 2.88
CA MET A 124 2.97 6.66 4.26
C MET A 124 4.46 6.79 4.61
N ALA A 125 5.30 5.85 4.18
CA ALA A 125 6.74 5.95 4.37
C ALA A 125 7.28 7.26 3.80
N ARG A 126 6.93 7.60 2.56
CA ARG A 126 7.30 8.87 1.92
C ARG A 126 6.86 10.08 2.76
N ALA A 127 5.61 10.06 3.23
CA ALA A 127 5.02 11.14 4.02
C ALA A 127 5.71 11.36 5.38
N ILE A 128 6.17 10.27 6.03
CA ILE A 128 6.64 10.33 7.42
C ILE A 128 8.16 10.17 7.55
N TYR A 129 8.87 9.87 6.47
CA TYR A 129 10.26 9.42 6.59
C TYR A 129 11.17 10.46 7.23
N SER A 130 11.15 11.71 6.76
CA SER A 130 11.95 12.81 7.33
C SER A 130 11.66 13.06 8.82
N LYS A 131 10.43 12.71 9.25
CA LYS A 131 9.98 12.78 10.64
C LYS A 131 10.55 11.61 11.46
N VAL A 132 10.42 10.37 10.98
CA VAL A 132 10.89 9.17 11.70
C VAL A 132 12.39 8.95 11.61
N TYR A 133 13.10 9.58 10.66
CA TYR A 133 14.57 9.53 10.56
C TYR A 133 15.24 9.96 11.87
N LYS A 134 14.63 10.86 12.63
CA LYS A 134 15.19 11.34 13.91
C LYS A 134 15.18 10.27 15.01
N LEU A 135 14.43 9.17 14.84
CA LEU A 135 14.35 8.09 15.81
C LEU A 135 15.60 7.20 15.72
N THR A 136 16.26 6.98 16.86
CA THR A 136 17.47 6.15 16.95
C THR A 136 17.34 4.77 16.27
N PRO A 137 16.23 4.02 16.43
CA PRO A 137 16.09 2.73 15.75
C PRO A 137 16.09 2.83 14.22
N VAL A 138 15.58 3.93 13.65
CA VAL A 138 15.57 4.18 12.21
C VAL A 138 16.98 4.52 11.74
N ARG A 139 17.66 5.47 12.40
CA ARG A 139 19.06 5.83 12.09
C ARG A 139 19.98 4.62 12.14
N ASN A 140 19.85 3.78 13.16
CA ASN A 140 20.67 2.58 13.31
C ASN A 140 20.53 1.61 12.14
N GLN A 141 19.32 1.43 11.58
CA GLN A 141 19.15 0.57 10.40
C GLN A 141 19.68 1.20 9.12
N LEU A 142 19.68 2.53 9.06
CA LEU A 142 20.12 3.29 7.91
C LEU A 142 21.58 3.70 8.00
N ASN A 143 22.32 3.23 9.01
CA ASN A 143 23.71 3.61 9.19
C ASN A 143 24.56 3.35 7.94
N SER A 144 24.34 2.21 7.26
CA SER A 144 25.00 1.92 5.98
C SER A 144 24.63 2.93 4.89
N VAL A 145 23.37 3.38 4.81
CA VAL A 145 22.91 4.41 3.85
C VAL A 145 23.57 5.75 4.18
N ILE A 146 23.56 6.15 5.45
CA ILE A 146 24.16 7.38 5.96
C ILE A 146 25.65 7.44 5.61
N GLU A 147 26.41 6.39 5.96
CA GLU A 147 27.85 6.31 5.68
C GLU A 147 28.16 6.37 4.19
N ILE A 148 27.34 5.73 3.34
CA ILE A 148 27.54 5.75 1.88
C ILE A 148 27.25 7.14 1.33
N VAL A 149 26.17 7.79 1.75
CA VAL A 149 25.85 9.18 1.35
C VAL A 149 26.99 10.12 1.75
N ASP A 150 27.44 10.05 3.00
CA ASP A 150 28.53 10.86 3.52
C ASP A 150 29.82 10.66 2.71
N PHE A 151 30.17 9.41 2.43
CA PHE A 151 31.34 9.06 1.62
C PHE A 151 31.24 9.61 0.18
N ILE A 152 30.08 9.44 -0.47
CA ILE A 152 29.88 9.96 -1.84
C ILE A 152 29.98 11.49 -1.86
N ARG A 153 29.45 12.17 -0.85
CA ARG A 153 29.47 13.64 -0.79
C ARG A 153 30.88 14.20 -0.57
N HIS A 154 31.64 13.61 0.35
CA HIS A 154 32.86 14.23 0.83
C HIS A 154 34.15 13.61 0.26
N GLU A 155 34.11 12.34 -0.13
CA GLU A 155 35.32 11.60 -0.54
C GLU A 155 35.35 11.30 -2.05
N ALA A 156 34.22 11.44 -2.77
CA ALA A 156 34.20 11.18 -4.21
C ALA A 156 35.00 12.25 -5.00
N PRO A 157 35.78 11.85 -6.04
CA PRO A 157 35.89 10.48 -6.53
C PRO A 157 36.89 9.60 -5.77
N ASP A 158 36.47 8.39 -5.38
CA ASP A 158 37.32 7.38 -4.73
C ASP A 158 36.94 5.94 -5.13
N SER A 159 37.80 4.97 -4.86
CA SER A 159 37.58 3.55 -5.08
C SER A 159 36.42 2.97 -4.26
N VAL A 160 35.60 2.14 -4.91
CA VAL A 160 34.57 1.31 -4.26
C VAL A 160 35.20 0.47 -3.13
N ARG A 161 36.42 -0.04 -3.37
CA ARG A 161 37.15 -0.89 -2.41
C ARG A 161 37.46 -0.15 -1.10
N ARG A 162 37.69 1.17 -1.11
CA ARG A 162 37.93 1.93 0.12
C ARG A 162 36.68 1.97 0.99
N LEU A 163 35.52 2.22 0.37
CA LEU A 163 34.23 2.21 1.05
C LEU A 163 33.88 0.80 1.59
N GLU A 164 34.07 -0.25 0.78
CA GLU A 164 33.86 -1.65 1.23
C GLU A 164 34.70 -2.00 2.47
N ASN A 165 35.94 -1.49 2.56
CA ASN A 165 36.81 -1.71 3.71
C ASN A 165 36.44 -0.85 4.92
N ALA A 166 35.81 0.31 4.69
CA ALA A 166 35.38 1.23 5.74
C ALA A 166 34.04 0.79 6.36
N GLN A 167 33.17 0.16 5.56
CA GLN A 167 31.89 -0.35 6.03
C GLN A 167 32.04 -1.64 6.83
N THR A 168 31.26 -1.72 7.91
CA THR A 168 31.17 -2.96 8.72
C THR A 168 30.26 -4.03 8.11
N THR A 169 29.52 -3.72 7.04
CA THR A 169 28.48 -4.56 6.46
C THR A 169 28.90 -5.18 5.13
N SER A 170 28.62 -6.47 4.92
CA SER A 170 29.03 -7.22 3.73
C SER A 170 28.23 -6.92 2.45
N ASN A 171 27.27 -5.99 2.48
CA ASN A 171 26.32 -5.70 1.41
C ASN A 171 26.49 -4.30 0.78
N THR A 172 27.64 -3.66 0.97
CA THR A 172 27.92 -2.32 0.41
C THR A 172 27.71 -2.24 -1.10
N ARG A 173 28.01 -3.30 -1.85
CA ARG A 173 27.72 -3.35 -3.30
C ARG A 173 26.24 -3.29 -3.62
N ASP A 174 25.43 -4.04 -2.88
CA ASP A 174 23.98 -4.03 -3.09
C ASP A 174 23.40 -2.63 -2.83
N TYR A 175 23.93 -1.90 -1.83
CA TYR A 175 23.59 -0.49 -1.63
C TYR A 175 24.04 0.38 -2.80
N LEU A 176 25.30 0.24 -3.24
CA LEU A 176 25.83 1.03 -4.36
C LEU A 176 25.06 0.80 -5.67
N ASP A 177 24.65 -0.43 -5.97
CA ASP A 177 23.81 -0.75 -7.12
C ASP A 177 22.47 0.01 -7.05
N VAL A 178 21.86 0.08 -5.86
CA VAL A 178 20.63 0.86 -5.65
C VAL A 178 20.88 2.36 -5.83
N PHE A 179 21.99 2.88 -5.28
CA PHE A 179 22.30 4.31 -5.38
C PHE A 179 22.64 4.72 -6.83
N GLU A 180 23.25 3.83 -7.60
CA GLU A 180 23.53 4.03 -9.01
C GLU A 180 22.24 3.98 -9.83
N GLU A 181 21.35 3.01 -9.55
CA GLU A 181 20.02 2.91 -10.16
C GLU A 181 19.18 4.19 -9.90
N LEU A 182 19.31 4.80 -8.72
CA LEU A 182 18.65 6.06 -8.35
C LEU A 182 19.36 7.31 -8.88
N GLY A 183 20.61 7.21 -9.35
CA GLY A 183 21.39 8.33 -9.90
C GLY A 183 22.10 9.19 -8.86
N TYR A 184 22.33 8.68 -7.64
CA TYR A 184 23.11 9.37 -6.59
C TYR A 184 24.62 9.11 -6.70
N VAL A 185 25.02 7.99 -7.30
CA VAL A 185 26.43 7.63 -7.56
C VAL A 185 26.59 7.17 -9.00
N ARG A 186 27.78 7.33 -9.56
CA ARG A 186 28.22 6.71 -10.82
C ARG A 186 29.45 5.87 -10.55
N ILE A 187 29.48 4.63 -11.05
CA ILE A 187 30.63 3.75 -10.86
C ILE A 187 31.35 3.53 -12.19
N GLU A 188 32.55 4.06 -12.30
CA GLU A 188 33.39 3.96 -13.50
C GLU A 188 34.77 3.40 -13.11
N GLU A 189 35.17 2.30 -13.75
CA GLU A 189 36.47 1.64 -13.52
C GLU A 189 36.77 1.31 -12.05
N GLY A 190 35.74 0.98 -11.26
CA GLY A 190 35.86 0.67 -9.84
C GLY A 190 36.03 1.89 -8.92
N LYS A 191 35.83 3.10 -9.45
CA LYS A 191 35.73 4.34 -8.69
C LYS A 191 34.29 4.86 -8.69
N MET A 192 33.91 5.44 -7.56
CA MET A 192 32.64 6.12 -7.35
C MET A 192 32.82 7.60 -7.64
N TYR A 193 31.89 8.16 -8.39
CA TYR A 193 31.74 9.59 -8.64
C TYR A 193 30.35 10.02 -8.15
N GLN A 194 30.20 11.31 -7.83
CA GLN A 194 28.87 11.85 -7.56
C GLN A 194 27.97 11.65 -8.81
N GLY A 195 26.76 11.17 -8.56
CA GLY A 195 25.71 11.12 -9.58
C GLY A 195 24.99 12.47 -9.70
N PRO A 196 24.22 12.68 -10.79
CA PRO A 196 23.53 13.95 -11.04
C PRO A 196 22.62 14.42 -9.90
N LYS A 197 22.00 13.48 -9.16
CA LYS A 197 21.13 13.84 -8.03
C LYS A 197 21.92 14.33 -6.82
N MET A 198 23.08 13.72 -6.54
CA MET A 198 23.94 14.18 -5.45
C MET A 198 24.52 15.56 -5.77
N GLU A 199 25.00 15.77 -7.00
CA GLU A 199 25.48 17.08 -7.45
C GLU A 199 24.38 18.15 -7.33
N SER A 200 23.15 17.83 -7.74
CA SER A 200 21.98 18.71 -7.61
C SER A 200 21.64 19.02 -6.15
N ALA A 201 21.68 18.02 -5.27
CA ALA A 201 21.41 18.18 -3.85
C ALA A 201 22.43 19.11 -3.17
N ASP A 202 23.72 18.95 -3.50
CA ASP A 202 24.79 19.82 -2.99
C ASP A 202 24.63 21.27 -3.51
N ILE A 203 24.25 21.47 -4.78
CA ILE A 203 23.95 22.79 -5.34
C ILE A 203 22.77 23.47 -4.61
N GLN A 204 21.75 22.69 -4.27
CA GLN A 204 20.57 23.18 -3.54
C GLN A 204 20.83 23.37 -2.03
N GLY A 205 21.97 22.92 -1.52
CA GLY A 205 22.29 22.98 -0.10
C GLY A 205 21.43 22.06 0.76
N LEU A 206 20.95 20.95 0.20
CA LEU A 206 20.14 19.98 0.93
C LEU A 206 20.94 19.36 2.08
N GLN A 207 20.26 19.20 3.22
CA GLN A 207 20.85 18.55 4.38
C GLN A 207 20.90 17.04 4.15
N GLU A 208 21.74 16.33 4.92
CA GLU A 208 21.86 14.88 4.82
C GLU A 208 20.50 14.19 4.98
N GLU A 209 19.67 14.68 5.90
CA GLU A 209 18.35 14.13 6.17
C GLU A 209 17.40 14.22 4.98
N ASP A 210 17.52 15.29 4.20
CA ASP A 210 16.72 15.52 2.99
C ASP A 210 17.16 14.57 1.88
N ILE A 211 18.48 14.40 1.68
CA ILE A 211 19.04 13.49 0.66
C ILE A 211 18.67 12.04 0.97
N ILE A 212 18.85 11.61 2.22
CA ILE A 212 18.45 10.27 2.64
C ILE A 212 16.92 10.11 2.51
N GLY A 213 16.17 11.18 2.77
CA GLY A 213 14.74 11.24 2.54
C GLY A 213 14.36 10.94 1.10
N ASP A 214 15.00 11.61 0.15
CA ASP A 214 14.76 11.40 -1.28
C ASP A 214 15.21 10.00 -1.74
N ILE A 215 16.35 9.50 -1.24
CA ILE A 215 16.81 8.12 -1.51
C ILE A 215 15.78 7.11 -1.03
N ILE A 216 15.17 7.33 0.13
CA ILE A 216 14.17 6.40 0.67
C ILE A 216 12.83 6.57 0.00
N ASP A 217 12.43 7.79 -0.38
CA ASP A 217 11.24 8.02 -1.18
C ASP A 217 11.31 7.21 -2.48
N GLU A 218 12.34 7.46 -3.29
CA GLU A 218 12.49 6.89 -4.62
C GLU A 218 12.94 5.42 -4.59
N GLY A 219 13.79 5.08 -3.61
CA GLY A 219 14.42 3.78 -3.46
C GLY A 219 13.71 2.82 -2.52
N TYR A 220 12.58 3.19 -1.92
CA TYR A 220 11.92 2.41 -0.86
C TYR A 220 11.80 0.92 -1.20
N TYR A 221 11.30 0.63 -2.41
CA TYR A 221 11.08 -0.74 -2.88
C TYR A 221 12.40 -1.52 -3.00
N LEU A 222 13.43 -0.89 -3.55
CA LEU A 222 14.76 -1.48 -3.75
C LEU A 222 15.46 -1.70 -2.40
N LEU A 223 15.47 -0.69 -1.54
CA LEU A 223 16.01 -0.73 -0.18
C LEU A 223 15.31 -1.81 0.66
N ARG A 224 13.99 -1.98 0.49
CA ARG A 224 13.22 -3.02 1.14
C ARG A 224 13.56 -4.42 0.61
N GLN A 225 13.45 -4.63 -0.71
CA GLN A 225 13.56 -5.96 -1.30
C GLN A 225 14.99 -6.47 -1.37
N LYS A 226 15.93 -5.63 -1.80
CA LYS A 226 17.33 -6.01 -1.99
C LYS A 226 18.08 -6.03 -0.66
N LEU A 227 17.77 -5.11 0.26
CA LEU A 227 18.60 -4.87 1.46
C LEU A 227 17.91 -5.26 2.77
N GLY A 228 16.64 -5.70 2.72
CA GLY A 228 15.93 -6.22 3.88
C GLY A 228 15.71 -5.18 4.99
N LEU A 229 15.64 -3.89 4.66
CA LEU A 229 15.44 -2.78 5.60
C LEU A 229 14.01 -2.77 6.17
N ALA A 230 13.70 -3.77 7.00
CA ALA A 230 12.35 -4.07 7.45
C ALA A 230 11.74 -3.02 8.38
N MET A 231 12.53 -2.23 9.13
CA MET A 231 11.95 -1.17 9.99
C MET A 231 11.38 0.00 9.20
N LEU A 232 11.78 0.16 7.93
CA LEU A 232 11.11 1.10 7.03
C LEU A 232 9.64 0.76 6.82
N ASN A 233 9.20 -0.50 7.02
CA ASN A 233 7.78 -0.87 7.01
C ASN A 233 7.11 -0.70 8.38
N HIS A 234 7.89 -0.67 9.45
CA HIS A 234 7.33 -0.77 10.80
C HIS A 234 6.52 0.46 11.16
N PHE A 235 7.11 1.65 11.09
CA PHE A 235 6.42 2.90 11.41
C PHE A 235 5.25 3.22 10.46
N PRO A 236 5.38 3.03 9.13
CA PRO A 236 4.26 3.21 8.22
C PRO A 236 3.06 2.33 8.55
N LYS A 237 3.27 1.06 8.89
CA LYS A 237 2.19 0.17 9.32
C LYS A 237 1.43 0.70 10.55
N PHE A 238 2.15 1.15 11.59
CA PHE A 238 1.49 1.70 12.80
C PHE A 238 0.81 3.04 12.54
N ALA A 239 1.38 3.89 11.67
CA ALA A 239 0.73 5.12 11.25
C ALA A 239 -0.53 4.84 10.42
N ASN A 240 -0.46 3.92 9.45
CA ASN A 240 -1.57 3.52 8.61
C ASN A 240 -2.72 2.87 9.39
N ALA A 241 -2.46 2.19 10.50
CA ALA A 241 -3.51 1.70 11.38
C ALA A 241 -4.43 2.81 11.93
N TYR A 242 -3.94 4.06 11.99
CA TYR A 242 -4.76 5.25 12.22
C TYR A 242 -5.25 5.86 10.89
N TYR A 243 -4.33 6.23 10.01
CA TYR A 243 -4.64 7.05 8.83
C TYR A 243 -5.58 6.37 7.84
N LEU A 244 -5.58 5.04 7.73
CA LEU A 244 -6.56 4.31 6.92
C LEU A 244 -7.99 4.62 7.34
N SER A 245 -8.27 4.63 8.63
CA SER A 245 -9.61 4.88 9.18
C SER A 245 -9.99 6.35 9.01
N ALA A 246 -9.06 7.27 9.24
CA ALA A 246 -9.29 8.70 9.01
C ALA A 246 -9.60 9.00 7.53
N LEU A 247 -8.83 8.41 6.60
CA LEU A 247 -9.01 8.59 5.16
C LEU A 247 -10.31 7.94 4.64
N ARG A 248 -10.68 6.75 5.16
CA ARG A 248 -11.96 6.08 4.84
C ARG A 248 -13.17 6.85 5.36
N ARG A 249 -13.03 7.51 6.52
CA ARG A 249 -14.05 8.38 7.10
C ARG A 249 -14.10 9.74 6.41
N ASN A 250 -13.01 10.12 5.72
CA ASN A 250 -12.77 11.48 5.22
C ASN A 250 -12.86 12.53 6.35
N ASP A 251 -12.25 12.21 7.48
CA ASP A 251 -12.26 13.01 8.70
C ASP A 251 -10.85 13.03 9.30
N PRO A 252 -10.03 14.08 9.05
CA PRO A 252 -8.71 14.20 9.64
C PRO A 252 -8.77 14.43 11.16
N GLU A 253 -9.92 14.82 11.71
CA GLU A 253 -10.10 14.99 13.15
C GLU A 253 -10.62 13.71 13.83
N LEU A 254 -10.55 12.56 13.16
CA LEU A 254 -10.93 11.28 13.74
C LEU A 254 -10.06 10.97 14.97
N HIS A 255 -10.71 10.66 16.09
CA HIS A 255 -10.04 10.16 17.29
C HIS A 255 -10.25 8.65 17.42
N LEU A 256 -9.16 7.92 17.62
CA LEU A 256 -9.16 6.48 17.84
C LEU A 256 -8.47 6.14 19.16
N SER A 257 -9.02 5.20 19.92
CA SER A 257 -8.36 4.61 21.09
C SER A 257 -7.22 3.67 20.67
N VAL A 258 -6.36 3.30 21.62
CA VAL A 258 -5.31 2.27 21.37
C VAL A 258 -5.93 0.94 20.94
N GLU A 259 -7.10 0.61 21.48
CA GLU A 259 -7.88 -0.57 21.14
C GLU A 259 -8.35 -0.53 19.68
N ASP A 260 -8.89 0.59 19.22
CA ASP A 260 -9.31 0.78 17.81
C ASP A 260 -8.12 0.61 16.85
N ILE A 261 -6.94 1.11 17.23
CA ILE A 261 -5.71 0.92 16.45
C ILE A 261 -5.29 -0.54 16.42
N ALA A 262 -5.39 -1.26 17.54
CA ALA A 262 -5.08 -2.69 17.60
C ALA A 262 -6.03 -3.50 16.71
N GLU A 263 -7.32 -3.19 16.71
CA GLU A 263 -8.30 -3.80 15.82
C GLU A 263 -7.96 -3.54 14.35
N ASN A 264 -7.56 -2.32 14.00
CA ASN A 264 -7.13 -1.99 12.63
C ASN A 264 -5.88 -2.77 12.22
N LEU A 265 -4.90 -2.93 13.12
CA LEU A 265 -3.68 -3.72 12.87
C LEU A 265 -3.99 -5.20 12.64
N GLN A 266 -4.86 -5.79 13.46
CA GLN A 266 -5.33 -7.15 13.26
C GLN A 266 -6.08 -7.27 11.93
N ALA A 267 -6.99 -6.34 11.66
CA ALA A 267 -7.92 -6.49 10.55
C ALA A 267 -7.32 -6.20 9.18
N GLU A 268 -6.36 -5.28 9.09
CA GLU A 268 -5.68 -4.93 7.84
C GLU A 268 -4.36 -5.69 7.66
N TYR A 269 -3.57 -5.82 8.73
CA TYR A 269 -2.21 -6.38 8.66
C TYR A 269 -2.09 -7.80 9.23
N GLN A 270 -3.18 -8.40 9.73
CA GLN A 270 -3.18 -9.71 10.40
C GLN A 270 -2.17 -9.75 11.55
N ASP A 271 -1.99 -8.63 12.25
CA ASP A 271 -1.10 -8.53 13.40
C ASP A 271 -1.85 -8.73 14.70
N ASP A 272 -1.93 -9.99 15.12
CA ASP A 272 -2.52 -10.39 16.39
C ASP A 272 -1.48 -10.42 17.53
N THR A 273 -0.23 -10.04 17.25
CA THR A 273 0.91 -10.26 18.15
C THR A 273 1.34 -9.01 18.90
N THR A 274 0.92 -7.84 18.42
CA THR A 274 1.25 -6.57 19.05
C THR A 274 0.32 -6.31 20.23
N ASP A 275 0.82 -6.56 21.44
CA ASP A 275 0.17 -6.19 22.69
C ASP A 275 -0.06 -4.66 22.80
N THR A 276 -1.18 -4.24 23.43
CA THR A 276 -1.59 -2.83 23.53
C THR A 276 -0.58 -1.95 24.27
N TRP A 277 0.17 -2.49 25.24
CA TRP A 277 1.25 -1.74 25.90
C TRP A 277 2.41 -1.46 24.93
N LYS A 278 2.78 -2.45 24.11
CA LYS A 278 3.80 -2.25 23.06
C LYS A 278 3.31 -1.30 21.98
N LEU A 279 2.02 -1.35 21.65
CA LEU A 279 1.39 -0.43 20.71
C LEU A 279 1.46 1.01 21.22
N GLY A 280 1.12 1.26 22.49
CA GLY A 280 1.22 2.57 23.12
C GLY A 280 2.61 3.20 22.96
N ARG A 281 3.68 2.45 23.24
CA ARG A 281 5.07 2.94 23.06
C ARG A 281 5.42 3.30 21.61
N LYS A 282 4.83 2.60 20.64
CA LYS A 282 5.04 2.91 19.22
C LYS A 282 4.28 4.16 18.81
N LEU A 283 3.06 4.33 19.32
CA LEU A 283 2.26 5.54 19.12
C LEU A 283 2.93 6.76 19.75
N GLU A 284 3.53 6.62 20.94
CA GLU A 284 4.39 7.65 21.55
C GLU A 284 5.58 7.99 20.64
N SER A 285 6.27 6.98 20.11
CA SER A 285 7.41 7.24 19.21
C SER A 285 7.00 7.97 17.92
N LEU A 286 5.83 7.63 17.36
CA LEU A 286 5.26 8.33 16.21
C LEU A 286 4.79 9.75 16.57
N HIS A 287 4.29 9.95 17.79
CA HIS A 287 3.93 11.26 18.31
C HIS A 287 5.16 12.17 18.44
N ASP A 288 6.23 11.67 19.06
CA ASP A 288 7.49 12.38 19.27
C ASP A 288 8.16 12.74 17.94
N ALA A 289 8.06 11.86 16.94
CA ALA A 289 8.51 12.13 15.58
C ALA A 289 7.63 13.18 14.85
N GLY A 290 6.44 13.50 15.36
CA GLY A 290 5.49 14.43 14.74
C GLY A 290 4.68 13.82 13.59
N VAL A 291 4.50 12.50 13.60
CA VAL A 291 3.71 11.76 12.59
C VAL A 291 2.22 11.76 12.91
N LEU A 292 1.87 11.70 14.20
CA LEU A 292 0.51 11.73 14.70
C LEU A 292 0.46 12.48 16.03
N THR A 293 -0.74 12.64 16.58
CA THR A 293 -0.95 13.14 17.94
C THR A 293 -1.39 11.99 18.81
N PHE A 294 -0.71 11.76 19.94
CA PHE A 294 -1.06 10.74 20.92
C PHE A 294 -1.14 11.36 22.31
N GLN A 295 -2.34 11.49 22.86
CA GLN A 295 -2.60 12.10 24.15
C GLN A 295 -3.74 11.35 24.83
N ASP A 296 -3.63 11.12 26.15
CA ASP A 296 -4.66 10.44 26.94
C ASP A 296 -5.13 9.09 26.37
N LYS A 297 -4.21 8.34 25.74
CA LYS A 297 -4.45 7.06 25.03
C LYS A 297 -5.33 7.18 23.78
N GLU A 298 -5.43 8.37 23.22
CA GLU A 298 -6.16 8.62 21.99
C GLU A 298 -5.20 9.11 20.91
N VAL A 299 -5.42 8.60 19.70
CA VAL A 299 -4.67 8.92 18.50
C VAL A 299 -5.50 9.85 17.62
N SER A 300 -4.89 10.93 17.15
CA SER A 300 -5.45 11.85 16.15
C SER A 300 -4.39 12.27 15.13
N SER A 301 -4.83 12.92 14.06
CA SER A 301 -4.02 13.24 12.89
C SER A 301 -3.01 14.36 13.13
N ARG A 302 -2.03 14.42 12.24
CA ARG A 302 -1.28 15.63 11.91
C ARG A 302 -1.63 16.00 10.47
N ASP A 303 -2.16 17.20 10.24
CA ASP A 303 -2.65 17.64 8.93
C ASP A 303 -1.61 17.51 7.81
N GLU A 304 -0.35 17.80 8.10
CA GLU A 304 0.76 17.64 7.14
C GLU A 304 0.90 16.21 6.64
N VAL A 305 0.71 15.21 7.51
CA VAL A 305 0.82 13.80 7.15
C VAL A 305 -0.45 13.34 6.44
N TYR A 306 -1.64 13.72 6.95
CA TYR A 306 -2.91 13.38 6.30
C TYR A 306 -2.96 13.85 4.83
N ASN A 307 -2.47 15.07 4.57
CA ASN A 307 -2.50 15.67 3.24
C ASN A 307 -1.37 15.16 2.31
N SER A 308 -0.32 14.53 2.84
CA SER A 308 0.81 14.01 2.06
C SER A 308 0.67 12.53 1.70
N VAL A 309 -0.16 11.78 2.43
CA VAL A 309 -0.53 10.41 2.05
C VAL A 309 -1.44 10.48 0.84
N GLU A 310 -1.08 9.78 -0.24
CA GLU A 310 -1.86 9.80 -1.47
C GLU A 310 -3.30 9.38 -1.19
N PRO A 311 -4.31 10.19 -1.58
CA PRO A 311 -5.72 9.87 -1.36
C PRO A 311 -6.24 8.75 -2.28
N THR A 312 -5.37 8.03 -3.01
CA THR A 312 -5.71 6.89 -3.87
C THR A 312 -6.10 5.63 -3.06
N ILE A 313 -6.42 5.79 -1.78
CA ILE A 313 -7.15 4.77 -1.01
C ILE A 313 -8.49 4.53 -1.71
N PRO A 314 -8.89 3.26 -1.89
CA PRO A 314 -10.26 2.92 -2.23
C PRO A 314 -11.21 3.46 -1.14
N SER A 315 -11.59 4.72 -1.28
CA SER A 315 -12.68 5.36 -0.59
C SER A 315 -13.93 5.05 -1.42
N ILE A 316 -14.92 4.41 -0.81
CA ILE A 316 -16.25 4.36 -1.44
C ILE A 316 -17.02 5.59 -0.99
N GLY A 317 -17.84 6.12 -1.90
CA GLY A 317 -19.12 6.71 -1.51
C GLY A 317 -19.94 5.79 -0.60
#